data_AF-A0A9W7XNW4-F1
#
_entry.id   AF-A0A9W7XNW4-F1
#
_cell.length_a   1.000
_cell.length_b   1.000
_cell.length_c   1.000
_cell.angle_alpha   90.00
_cell.angle_beta   90.00
_cell.angle_gamma   90.00
#
_symmetry.space_group_name_H-M   'P 1'
#
loop_
_entity.id
_entity.type
_entity.pdbx_description
1 polymer ?
#
loop_
_entity_poly.entity_id
_entity_poly.type
_entity_poly.pdbx_seq_one_letter_code
_entity_poly.pdbx_strand_id
1 'polypeptide(L)'
;FHFTKEPLMEEYSVAAQIWKYSSVDMCELAMNSVIQSGFEAEVKRHWVGRDYLETGQTEVHKTNVPLCRLTYRATTLEQEHALIAKITGKQE
;
A
#
# COMPACT_ATOMS: atom_id res chain seq x y z
N PHE A 1 -13.48 20.13 -6.64
CA PHE A 1 -14.95 20.16 -6.52
C PHE A 1 -15.44 18.83 -7.07
N HIS A 2 -16.20 18.10 -6.26
CA HIS A 2 -16.69 16.75 -6.53
C HIS A 2 -18.16 16.82 -6.90
N PHE A 3 -18.61 15.94 -7.79
CA PHE A 3 -19.99 15.90 -8.27
C PHE A 3 -20.88 14.94 -7.48
N THR A 4 -20.28 14.03 -6.72
CA THR A 4 -20.98 13.05 -5.89
C THR A 4 -20.99 13.45 -4.41
N LYS A 5 -21.83 12.76 -3.61
CA LYS A 5 -21.85 12.91 -2.15
C LYS A 5 -20.68 12.20 -1.44
N GLU A 6 -19.89 11.41 -2.17
CA GLU A 6 -18.79 10.61 -1.65
C GLU A 6 -17.49 10.99 -2.39
N PRO A 7 -16.88 12.14 -2.04
CA PRO A 7 -15.80 12.74 -2.83
C PRO A 7 -14.58 11.83 -3.00
N LEU A 8 -14.23 11.06 -1.97
CA LEU A 8 -13.13 10.09 -2.02
C LEU A 8 -13.42 8.94 -2.99
N MET A 9 -14.64 8.40 -2.97
CA MET A 9 -15.04 7.31 -3.86
C MET A 9 -15.07 7.75 -5.31
N GLU A 10 -15.44 9.00 -5.57
CA GLU A 10 -15.36 9.62 -6.90
C GLU A 10 -13.92 9.72 -7.39
N GLU A 11 -13.00 10.22 -6.57
CA GLU A 11 -11.57 10.29 -6.94
C GLU A 11 -10.99 8.91 -7.26
N TYR A 12 -11.29 7.91 -6.41
CA TYR A 12 -10.83 6.53 -6.61
C TYR A 12 -11.40 5.92 -7.89
N SER A 13 -12.67 6.18 -8.19
CA SER A 13 -13.33 5.68 -9.39
C SER A 13 -12.77 6.32 -10.67
N VAL A 14 -12.55 7.63 -10.65
CA VAL A 14 -11.93 8.36 -11.76
C VAL A 14 -10.49 7.89 -11.97
N ALA A 15 -9.72 7.76 -10.89
CA ALA A 15 -8.35 7.24 -10.91
C ALA A 15 -8.28 5.86 -11.57
N ALA A 16 -9.14 4.93 -11.14
CA ALA A 16 -9.18 3.59 -11.68
C ALA A 16 -9.44 3.58 -13.20
N GLN A 17 -10.32 4.44 -13.67
CA GLN A 17 -10.67 4.55 -15.09
C GLN A 17 -9.55 5.15 -15.94
N ILE A 18 -8.87 6.19 -15.44
CA ILE A 18 -7.80 6.89 -16.15
C ILE A 18 -6.55 6.01 -16.24
N TRP A 19 -6.07 5.49 -15.10
CA TRP A 19 -4.82 4.75 -15.00
C TRP A 19 -4.95 3.25 -15.18
N LYS A 20 -6.18 2.77 -15.46
CA LYS A 20 -6.49 1.35 -15.67
C LYS A 20 -6.12 0.49 -14.46
N TYR A 21 -6.35 1.01 -13.26
CA TYR A 21 -6.11 0.26 -12.04
C TYR A 21 -7.07 -0.92 -11.90
N SER A 22 -6.50 -2.07 -11.57
CA SER A 22 -7.25 -3.25 -11.17
C SER A 22 -7.83 -3.09 -9.77
N SER A 23 -8.72 -3.99 -9.38
CA SER A 23 -9.24 -4.04 -8.00
C SER A 23 -8.11 -4.17 -6.97
N VAL A 24 -7.09 -4.95 -7.26
CA VAL A 24 -5.93 -5.13 -6.37
C VAL A 24 -5.14 -3.82 -6.22
N ASP A 25 -4.98 -3.05 -7.30
CA ASP A 25 -4.28 -1.76 -7.24
C ASP A 25 -5.05 -0.76 -6.36
N MET A 26 -6.38 -0.73 -6.50
CA MET A 26 -7.24 0.12 -5.67
C MET A 26 -7.20 -0.29 -4.19
N CYS A 27 -7.20 -1.59 -3.90
CA CYS A 27 -7.05 -2.12 -2.55
C CYS A 27 -5.68 -1.80 -1.95
N GLU A 28 -4.60 -1.91 -2.72
CA GLU A 28 -3.24 -1.55 -2.29
C GLU A 28 -3.15 -0.04 -1.98
N LEU A 29 -3.75 0.82 -2.81
CA LEU A 29 -3.83 2.26 -2.56
C LEU A 29 -4.61 2.60 -1.28
N ALA A 30 -5.78 1.97 -1.08
CA ALA A 30 -6.58 2.17 0.12
C ALA A 30 -5.84 1.71 1.39
N MET A 31 -5.19 0.54 1.32
CA MET A 31 -4.37 0.00 2.41
C MET A 31 -3.23 0.95 2.77
N ASN A 32 -2.49 1.45 1.79
CA ASN A 32 -1.39 2.40 2.02
C ASN A 32 -1.89 3.74 2.60
N SER A 33 -3.09 4.18 2.21
CA SER A 33 -3.73 5.36 2.81
C SER A 33 -4.00 5.17 4.30
N VAL A 34 -4.43 3.98 4.73
CA VAL A 34 -4.58 3.64 6.16
C VAL A 34 -3.22 3.67 6.86
N ILE A 35 -2.18 3.07 6.26
CA ILE A 35 -0.84 3.02 6.85
C ILE A 35 -0.28 4.45 7.04
N GLN A 36 -0.42 5.31 6.03
CA GLN A 36 0.08 6.69 6.03
C GLN A 36 -0.71 7.64 6.93
N SER A 37 -1.97 7.32 7.25
CA SER A 37 -2.84 8.16 8.07
C SER A 37 -2.30 8.43 9.48
N GLY A 38 -2.90 9.37 10.21
CA GLY A 38 -2.56 9.68 11.60
C GLY A 38 -3.25 8.83 12.67
N PHE A 39 -4.01 7.79 12.30
CA PHE A 39 -4.75 6.97 13.27
C PHE A 39 -3.83 6.17 14.21
N GLU A 40 -4.35 5.82 15.39
CA GLU A 40 -3.65 5.02 16.38
C GLU A 40 -3.29 3.63 15.82
N ALA A 41 -2.17 3.09 16.30
CA ALA A 41 -1.68 1.79 15.85
C ALA A 41 -2.69 0.65 16.11
N GLU A 42 -3.51 0.74 17.16
CA GLU A 42 -4.55 -0.25 17.43
C GLU A 42 -5.66 -0.24 16.37
N VAL A 43 -6.12 0.94 15.95
CA VAL A 43 -7.12 1.11 14.90
C VAL A 43 -6.56 0.60 13.56
N LYS A 44 -5.32 0.95 13.24
CA LYS A 44 -4.65 0.43 12.03
C LYS A 44 -4.51 -1.09 12.07
N ARG A 45 -4.11 -1.67 13.21
CA ARG A 45 -4.04 -3.14 13.38
C ARG A 45 -5.38 -3.83 13.15
N HIS A 46 -6.47 -3.19 13.58
CA HIS A 46 -7.81 -3.68 13.32
C HIS A 46 -8.12 -3.70 11.82
N TRP A 47 -7.79 -2.64 11.07
CA TRP A 47 -8.12 -2.50 9.65
C TRP A 47 -7.19 -3.22 8.67
N VAL A 48 -5.88 -3.27 8.91
CA VAL A 48 -4.92 -3.84 7.94
C VAL A 48 -4.28 -5.15 8.40
N GLY A 49 -4.25 -5.43 9.70
CA GLY A 49 -3.68 -6.65 10.27
C GLY A 49 -2.73 -6.37 11.42
N ARG A 50 -2.51 -7.37 12.28
CA ARG A 50 -1.78 -7.18 13.56
C ARG A 50 -0.32 -6.79 13.37
N ASP A 51 0.35 -7.40 12.40
CA ASP A 51 1.82 -7.36 12.28
C ASP A 51 2.30 -6.43 11.16
N TYR A 52 1.43 -5.50 10.72
CA TYR A 52 1.69 -4.62 9.57
C TYR A 52 2.92 -3.70 9.75
N LEU A 53 3.27 -3.37 11.00
CA LEU A 53 4.44 -2.55 11.34
C LEU A 53 5.74 -3.35 11.39
N GLU A 54 5.68 -4.60 11.83
CA GLU A 54 6.87 -5.41 12.11
C GLU A 54 7.33 -6.18 10.88
N THR A 55 6.39 -6.74 10.14
CA THR A 55 6.66 -7.61 9.00
C THR A 55 6.43 -6.93 7.65
N GLY A 56 5.76 -5.77 7.66
CA GLY A 56 5.23 -5.15 6.43
C GLY A 56 4.14 -5.97 5.74
N GLN A 57 3.72 -7.11 6.32
CA GLN A 57 2.66 -7.94 5.77
C GLN A 57 1.30 -7.52 6.32
N THR A 58 0.31 -7.51 5.44
CA THR A 58 -1.08 -7.24 5.82
C THR A 58 -1.92 -8.50 5.73
N GLU A 59 -3.01 -8.53 6.48
CA GLU A 59 -3.94 -9.63 6.49
C GLU A 59 -4.84 -9.54 5.25
N VAL A 60 -4.67 -10.45 4.30
CA VAL A 60 -5.38 -10.44 3.00
C VAL A 60 -6.90 -10.36 3.14
N HIS A 61 -7.48 -10.97 4.18
CA HIS A 61 -8.92 -10.96 4.43
C HIS A 61 -9.46 -9.59 4.87
N LYS A 62 -8.58 -8.65 5.25
CA LYS A 62 -8.93 -7.28 5.62
C LYS A 62 -8.60 -6.28 4.52
N THR A 63 -7.47 -6.45 3.85
CA THR A 63 -6.96 -5.49 2.86
C THR A 63 -7.30 -5.84 1.43
N ASN A 64 -7.64 -7.10 1.15
CA ASN A 64 -7.87 -7.64 -0.18
C ASN A 64 -6.66 -7.47 -1.14
N VAL A 65 -5.46 -7.29 -0.57
CA VAL A 65 -4.20 -7.24 -1.32
C VAL A 65 -3.53 -8.62 -1.24
N PRO A 66 -3.31 -9.32 -2.36
CA PRO A 66 -2.67 -10.63 -2.37
C PRO A 66 -1.24 -10.56 -1.83
N LEU A 67 -0.82 -11.60 -1.08
CA LEU A 67 0.53 -11.67 -0.52
C LEU A 67 1.62 -11.57 -1.61
N CYS A 68 1.42 -12.17 -2.78
CA CYS A 68 2.38 -12.08 -3.88
C CYS A 68 2.64 -10.64 -4.35
N ARG A 69 1.63 -9.76 -4.29
CA ARG A 69 1.79 -8.33 -4.59
C ARG A 69 2.72 -7.68 -3.57
N LEU A 70 2.49 -7.92 -2.27
CA LEU A 70 3.29 -7.36 -1.19
C LEU A 70 4.73 -7.88 -1.23
N THR A 71 4.91 -9.19 -1.43
CA THR A 71 6.24 -9.80 -1.58
C THR A 71 6.99 -9.17 -2.75
N TYR A 72 6.33 -8.99 -3.91
CA TYR A 72 6.97 -8.32 -5.04
C TYR A 72 7.43 -6.90 -4.69
N ARG A 73 6.58 -6.09 -4.03
CA ARG A 73 6.94 -4.73 -3.60
C ARG A 73 8.16 -4.72 -2.67
N ALA A 74 8.17 -5.59 -1.66
CA ALA A 74 9.27 -5.69 -0.71
C ALA A 74 10.57 -6.11 -1.40
N THR A 75 10.53 -7.19 -2.20
CA THR A 75 11.70 -7.68 -2.93
C THR A 75 12.25 -6.65 -3.90
N THR A 76 11.39 -5.94 -4.64
CA THR A 76 11.84 -4.88 -5.55
C THR A 76 12.49 -3.73 -4.81
N LEU A 77 11.92 -3.30 -3.68
CA LEU A 77 12.51 -2.23 -2.86
C LEU A 77 13.88 -2.63 -2.32
N GLU A 78 14.04 -3.85 -1.81
CA GLU A 78 15.33 -4.38 -1.35
C GLU A 78 16.37 -4.40 -2.48
N GLN A 79 15.96 -4.82 -3.69
CA GLN A 79 16.83 -4.81 -4.87
C GLN A 79 17.26 -3.40 -5.27
N GLU A 80 16.34 -2.43 -5.23
CA GLU A 80 16.64 -1.02 -5.52
C GLU A 80 17.61 -0.43 -4.48
N HIS A 81 17.40 -0.73 -3.20
CA HIS A 81 18.31 -0.33 -2.12
C HIS A 81 19.71 -0.94 -2.30
N ALA A 82 19.80 -2.23 -2.61
CA ALA A 82 21.06 -2.91 -2.86
C ALA A 82 21.80 -2.32 -4.07
N LEU A 83 21.07 -1.95 -5.13
CA LEU A 83 21.62 -1.26 -6.29
C LEU A 83 22.20 0.11 -5.89
N ILE A 84 21.46 0.90 -5.13
CA ILE A 84 21.93 2.22 -4.65
C ILE A 84 23.18 2.05 -3.76
N ALA A 85 23.19 1.10 -2.83
CA ALA A 85 24.35 0.82 -1.98
C ALA A 85 25.59 0.48 -2.81
N LYS A 86 25.43 -0.36 -3.83
CA LYS A 86 26.49 -0.73 -4.77
C LYS A 86 27.01 0.47 -5.57
N ILE A 87 26.13 1.36 -6.04
CA ILE A 87 26.51 2.55 -6.82
C ILE A 87 27.18 3.61 -5.93
N THR A 88 26.70 3.78 -4.70
CA THR A 88 27.19 4.82 -3.78
C THR A 88 28.44 4.40 -3.00
N GLY A 89 28.88 3.15 -3.13
CA GLY A 89 30.09 2.64 -2.47
C GLY A 89 29.97 2.51 -0.95
N LYS A 90 28.77 2.66 -0.39
CA LYS A 90 28.50 2.37 1.02
C LYS A 90 28.45 0.85 1.20
N GLN A 91 29.61 0.27 1.51
CA GLN A 91 29.68 -1.01 2.20
C GLN A 91 29.35 -0.73 3.67
N GLU A 92 28.15 -1.11 4.10
CA GLU A 92 27.88 -1.33 5.53
C GLU A 92 28.45 -2.70 5.94
#